data_AF-A7T2U9-F1
#
_entry.id   AF-A7T2U9-F1
#
_cell.length_a   1.000
_cell.length_b   1.000
_cell.length_c   1.000
_cell.angle_alpha   90.00
_cell.angle_beta   90.00
_cell.angle_gamma   90.00
#
_symmetry.space_group_name_H-M   'P 1'
#
loop_
_entity.id
_entity.type
_entity.pdbx_description
1 polymer ?
#
loop_
_entity_poly.entity_id
_entity_poly.type
_entity_poly.pdbx_seq_one_letter_code
_entity_poly.pdbx_strand_id
1 'polypeptide(L)'
;MSKVPYGSYNFTIGFPCGPENAETLTASALRELNKIIENGPEQKDVDKFIEGEKLEFKKNIKENRFWMSSLTKAAMNASNPEEILNYEAKLKAITPKEIQAVAKKYVSKDKVIGMLMPEE
;
A
#
# COMPACT_ATOMS: atom_id res chain seq x y z
N MET A 1 -5.97 6.29 -0.68
CA MET A 1 -6.10 7.64 -0.11
C MET A 1 -7.25 8.34 -0.79
N SER A 2 -8.13 8.99 -0.04
CA SER A 2 -9.11 9.93 -0.60
C SER A 2 -8.61 11.35 -0.34
N LYS A 3 -8.67 12.23 -1.34
CA LYS A 3 -8.31 13.65 -1.19
C LYS A 3 -9.53 14.53 -0.86
N VAL A 4 -10.72 14.07 -1.23
CA VAL A 4 -11.98 14.82 -1.11
C VAL A 4 -12.94 14.04 -0.19
N PRO A 5 -13.64 14.70 0.75
CA PRO A 5 -13.58 16.12 1.14
C PRO A 5 -12.37 16.47 2.03
N TYR A 6 -11.71 15.48 2.64
CA TYR A 6 -10.47 15.65 3.40
C TYR A 6 -9.54 14.47 3.14
N GLY A 7 -8.23 14.71 3.30
CA GLY A 7 -7.19 13.70 3.13
C GLY A 7 -7.38 12.55 4.11
N SER A 8 -7.73 11.37 3.60
CA SER A 8 -7.85 10.15 4.41
C SER A 8 -7.00 9.03 3.84
N TYR A 9 -6.45 8.21 4.74
CA TYR A 9 -5.73 7.00 4.41
C TYR A 9 -6.43 5.83 5.08
N ASN A 10 -6.53 4.72 4.35
CA ASN A 10 -7.05 3.48 4.86
C ASN A 10 -6.04 2.37 4.52
N PHE A 11 -5.66 1.60 5.52
CA PHE A 11 -4.85 0.41 5.37
C PHE A 11 -5.62 -0.76 5.93
N THR A 12 -5.86 -1.77 5.10
CA THR A 12 -6.65 -2.93 5.45
C THR A 12 -5.85 -4.17 5.08
N ILE A 13 -5.69 -5.07 6.04
CA ILE A 13 -5.18 -6.41 5.82
C ILE A 13 -6.39 -7.33 5.90
N GLY A 14 -6.66 -8.06 4.82
CA GLY A 14 -7.74 -9.04 4.75
C GLY A 14 -7.23 -10.32 4.13
N PHE A 15 -7.55 -11.46 4.75
CA PHE A 15 -7.25 -12.78 4.22
C PHE A 15 -8.46 -13.69 4.51
N PRO A 16 -8.89 -14.52 3.54
CA PRO A 16 -9.91 -15.52 3.81
C PRO A 16 -9.35 -16.58 4.76
N CYS A 17 -10.05 -16.86 5.85
CA CYS A 17 -9.60 -17.77 6.91
C CYS A 17 -10.77 -18.58 7.47
N GLY A 18 -10.52 -19.84 7.82
CA GLY A 18 -11.46 -20.64 8.63
C GLY A 18 -11.53 -20.14 10.07
N PRO A 19 -12.67 -20.26 10.75
CA PRO A 19 -12.88 -19.72 12.11
C PRO A 19 -11.84 -20.23 13.11
N GLU A 20 -11.39 -21.48 12.95
CA GLU A 20 -10.40 -22.15 13.79
C GLU A 20 -8.99 -21.54 13.78
N ASN A 21 -8.59 -20.87 12.68
CA ASN A 21 -7.26 -20.28 12.53
C ASN A 21 -7.26 -18.75 12.55
N ALA A 22 -8.44 -18.12 12.68
CA ALA A 22 -8.61 -16.69 12.51
C ALA A 22 -7.82 -15.88 13.55
N GLU A 23 -7.82 -16.31 14.81
CA GLU A 23 -7.03 -15.66 15.87
C GLU A 23 -5.53 -15.81 15.64
N THR A 24 -5.06 -17.02 15.31
CA THR A 24 -3.64 -17.31 15.09
C THR A 24 -3.08 -16.55 13.89
N LEU A 25 -3.83 -16.47 12.80
CA LEU A 25 -3.44 -15.69 11.62
C LEU A 25 -3.50 -14.19 11.88
N THR A 26 -4.48 -13.71 12.65
CA THR A 26 -4.53 -12.30 13.07
C THR A 26 -3.30 -11.93 13.90
N ALA A 27 -2.96 -12.75 14.90
CA ALA A 27 -1.77 -12.53 15.73
C ALA A 27 -0.48 -12.57 14.90
N SER A 28 -0.38 -13.48 13.92
CA SER A 28 0.77 -13.58 13.02
C SER A 28 0.88 -12.36 12.09
N ALA A 29 -0.24 -11.89 11.52
CA ALA A 29 -0.27 -10.70 10.69
C ALA A 29 0.13 -9.44 11.47
N LEU A 30 -0.36 -9.29 12.71
CA LEU A 30 0.03 -8.20 13.59
C LEU A 30 1.52 -8.27 13.98
N ARG A 31 2.06 -9.48 14.16
CA ARG A 31 3.49 -9.66 14.46
C ARG A 31 4.36 -9.24 13.28
N GLU A 32 4.02 -9.64 12.06
CA GLU A 32 4.74 -9.20 10.86
C GLU A 32 4.63 -7.69 10.65
N LEU A 33 3.44 -7.12 10.89
CA LEU A 33 3.25 -5.68 10.84
C LEU A 33 4.14 -4.93 11.85
N ASN A 34 4.21 -5.42 13.09
CA ASN A 34 5.07 -4.84 14.13
C ASN A 34 6.55 -4.97 13.77
N LYS A 35 7.00 -6.09 13.18
CA LYS A 35 8.39 -6.22 12.71
C LYS A 35 8.74 -5.15 11.68
N ILE A 36 7.85 -4.87 10.74
CA ILE A 36 8.05 -3.81 9.73
C ILE A 36 8.08 -2.42 10.40
N ILE A 37 7.23 -2.19 11.41
CA ILE A 37 7.23 -0.93 12.16
C ILE A 37 8.55 -0.76 12.96
N GLU A 38 9.01 -1.81 13.63
CA GLU A 38 10.18 -1.77 14.51
C GLU A 38 11.51 -1.76 13.76
N ASN A 39 11.69 -2.70 12.82
CA ASN A 39 12.95 -2.93 12.12
C ASN A 39 12.99 -2.37 10.70
N GLY A 40 11.83 -2.02 10.13
CA GLY A 40 11.69 -1.69 8.71
C GLY A 40 11.62 -2.95 7.82
N PRO A 41 11.19 -2.81 6.57
CA PRO A 41 11.26 -3.90 5.59
C PRO A 41 12.72 -4.18 5.22
N GLU A 42 13.03 -5.41 4.80
CA GLU A 42 14.35 -5.73 4.28
C GLU A 42 14.61 -4.98 2.97
N GLN A 43 15.85 -4.50 2.78
CA GLN A 43 16.24 -3.82 1.54
C GLN A 43 15.95 -4.69 0.31
N LYS A 44 16.20 -6.00 0.41
CA LYS A 44 15.96 -6.97 -0.66
C LYS A 44 14.48 -7.06 -1.06
N ASP A 45 13.57 -6.97 -0.08
CA ASP A 45 12.12 -7.01 -0.35
C ASP A 45 11.66 -5.70 -1.01
N VAL A 46 12.19 -4.57 -0.57
CA VAL A 46 11.92 -3.26 -1.17
C VAL A 46 12.44 -3.22 -2.61
N ASP A 47 13.67 -3.69 -2.86
CA ASP A 47 14.25 -3.74 -4.20
C ASP A 47 13.42 -4.64 -5.14
N LYS A 48 12.99 -5.80 -4.64
CA LYS A 48 12.13 -6.72 -5.40
C LYS A 48 10.78 -6.08 -5.74
N PHE A 49 10.19 -5.34 -4.79
CA PHE A 49 8.96 -4.59 -5.02
C PHE A 49 9.16 -3.49 -6.07
N ILE A 50 10.23 -2.70 -5.97
CA ILE A 50 10.58 -1.63 -6.92
C ILE A 50 10.75 -2.19 -8.33
N GLU A 51 11.48 -3.30 -8.49
CA GLU A 51 11.68 -3.95 -9.79
C GLU A 51 10.36 -4.46 -10.39
N GLY A 52 9.49 -5.06 -9.56
CA GLY A 52 8.16 -5.52 -9.98
C GLY A 52 7.27 -4.38 -10.46
N GLU A 53 7.14 -3.32 -9.65
CA GLU A 53 6.37 -2.11 -9.98
C GLU A 53 6.90 -1.42 -11.24
N LYS A 54 8.21 -1.35 -11.41
CA LYS A 54 8.84 -0.76 -12.59
C LYS A 54 8.52 -1.56 -13.85
N LEU A 55 8.53 -2.89 -13.76
CA LEU A 55 8.17 -3.77 -14.88
C LEU A 55 6.69 -3.59 -15.24
N GLU A 56 5.81 -3.56 -14.25
CA GLU A 56 4.38 -3.35 -14.45
C GLU A 56 4.09 -1.97 -15.05
N PHE A 57 4.74 -0.92 -14.54
CA PHE A 57 4.60 0.43 -15.06
C PHE A 57 5.03 0.54 -16.53
N LYS A 58 6.15 -0.09 -16.93
CA LYS A 58 6.60 -0.13 -18.34
C LYS A 58 5.57 -0.77 -19.28
N LYS A 59 4.78 -1.71 -18.77
CA LYS A 59 3.65 -2.30 -19.51
C LYS A 59 2.46 -1.33 -19.51
N ASN A 60 2.05 -0.88 -18.34
CA ASN A 60 0.84 -0.07 -18.14
C ASN A 60 0.92 1.30 -18.84
N ILE A 61 2.09 1.95 -18.93
CA ILE A 61 2.25 3.24 -19.62
C ILE A 61 1.94 3.16 -21.13
N LYS A 62 1.89 1.96 -21.72
CA LYS A 62 1.52 1.76 -23.12
C LYS A 62 0.01 1.56 -23.32
N GLU A 63 -0.76 1.43 -22.23
CA GLU A 63 -2.18 1.09 -22.26
C GLU A 63 -3.06 2.34 -22.13
N ASN A 64 -4.03 2.50 -23.05
CA ASN A 64 -4.96 3.63 -23.03
C ASN A 64 -5.77 3.71 -21.73
N ARG A 65 -6.13 2.56 -21.16
CA ARG A 65 -6.87 2.48 -19.90
C ARG A 65 -6.09 3.09 -18.74
N PHE A 66 -4.77 2.91 -18.72
CA PHE A 66 -3.89 3.47 -17.69
C PHE A 66 -3.83 5.00 -17.79
N TRP A 67 -3.68 5.54 -19.00
CA TRP A 67 -3.74 6.99 -19.26
C TRP A 67 -5.07 7.59 -18.85
N MET A 68 -6.18 6.96 -19.27
CA MET A 68 -7.53 7.45 -18.94
C MET A 68 -7.73 7.50 -17.42
N SER A 69 -7.34 6.45 -16.68
CA SER A 69 -7.45 6.43 -15.23
C SER A 69 -6.58 7.51 -14.57
N SER A 70 -5.35 7.67 -15.05
CA SER A 70 -4.38 8.61 -14.46
C SER A 70 -4.74 10.07 -14.72
N LEU A 71 -5.14 10.42 -15.94
CA LEU A 71 -5.59 11.77 -16.29
C LEU A 71 -6.89 12.13 -15.58
N THR A 72 -7.85 11.19 -15.49
CA THR A 72 -9.08 11.41 -14.73
C THR A 72 -8.78 11.68 -13.25
N LYS A 73 -7.88 10.89 -12.64
CA LYS A 73 -7.43 11.14 -11.26
C LYS A 73 -6.73 12.48 -11.12
N ALA A 74 -5.91 12.88 -12.09
CA ALA A 74 -5.22 14.17 -12.07
C ALA A 74 -6.21 15.34 -12.12
N ALA A 75 -7.20 15.26 -13.00
CA ALA A 75 -8.27 16.24 -13.11
C ALA A 75 -9.11 16.33 -11.82
N MET A 76 -9.55 15.18 -11.27
CA MET A 76 -10.35 15.14 -10.03
C MET A 76 -9.60 15.68 -8.81
N ASN A 77 -8.28 15.45 -8.75
CA ASN A 77 -7.45 15.89 -7.63
C ASN A 77 -6.80 17.27 -7.86
N ALA A 78 -7.07 17.93 -8.99
CA ALA A 78 -6.37 19.15 -9.41
C ALA A 78 -4.84 19.04 -9.28
N SER A 79 -4.27 17.90 -9.69
CA SER A 79 -2.84 17.61 -9.65
C SER A 79 -2.23 17.62 -11.05
N ASN A 80 -0.91 17.85 -11.14
CA ASN A 80 -0.21 17.86 -12.43
C ASN A 80 -0.31 16.48 -13.13
N PRO A 81 -0.85 16.39 -14.37
CA PRO A 81 -0.93 15.13 -15.10
C PRO A 81 0.43 14.56 -15.52
N GLU A 82 1.48 15.38 -15.63
CA GLU A 82 2.83 14.93 -15.99
C GLU A 82 3.50 14.11 -14.88
N GLU A 83 2.94 14.12 -13.66
CA GLU A 83 3.43 13.33 -12.53
C GLU A 83 3.50 11.83 -12.82
N ILE A 84 2.72 11.35 -13.79
CA ILE A 84 2.76 9.97 -14.27
C ILE A 84 4.13 9.60 -14.85
N LEU A 85 4.81 10.55 -15.52
CA LEU A 85 6.13 10.34 -16.13
C LEU A 85 7.24 10.21 -15.07
N ASN A 86 7.00 10.79 -13.88
CA ASN A 86 7.94 10.76 -12.77
C ASN A 86 7.82 9.51 -11.89
N TYR A 87 6.94 8.56 -12.24
CA TYR A 87 6.69 7.37 -11.42
C TYR A 87 7.94 6.53 -11.17
N GLU A 88 8.76 6.28 -12.21
CA GLU A 88 10.00 5.50 -12.04
C GLU A 88 11.01 6.19 -11.12
N ALA A 89 11.13 7.51 -11.20
CA ALA A 89 12.00 8.28 -10.31
C ALA A 89 11.52 8.20 -8.86
N LYS A 90 10.19 8.26 -8.65
CA LYS A 90 9.58 8.09 -7.32
C LYS A 90 9.81 6.69 -6.76
N LEU A 91 9.69 5.65 -7.57
CA LEU A 91 9.97 4.27 -7.14
C LEU A 91 11.42 4.12 -6.67
N LYS A 92 12.39 4.68 -7.40
CA LYS A 92 13.82 4.65 -7.02
C LYS A 92 14.14 5.44 -5.75
N ALA A 93 13.31 6.44 -5.43
CA ALA A 93 13.48 7.23 -4.23
C ALA A 93 12.98 6.50 -2.97
N ILE A 94 12.20 5.42 -3.10
CA ILE A 94 11.67 4.68 -1.95
C ILE A 94 12.83 4.00 -1.19
N THR A 95 12.99 4.37 0.07
CA THR A 95 13.94 3.71 0.97
C THR A 95 13.23 2.92 2.08
N PRO A 96 13.84 1.84 2.61
CA PRO A 96 13.28 1.12 3.75
C PRO A 96 13.03 2.01 4.98
N LYS A 97 13.90 3.00 5.19
CA LYS A 97 13.77 3.97 6.29
C LYS A 97 12.52 4.84 6.15
N GLU A 98 12.20 5.29 4.94
CA GLU A 98 10.97 6.05 4.71
C GLU A 98 9.73 5.19 4.89
N ILE A 99 9.75 3.93 4.41
CA ILE A 99 8.67 2.98 4.65
C ILE A 99 8.46 2.78 6.16
N GLN A 100 9.54 2.58 6.91
CA GLN A 100 9.49 2.45 8.36
C GLN A 100 8.92 3.71 9.03
N ALA A 101 9.33 4.91 8.59
CA ALA A 101 8.83 6.17 9.13
C ALA A 101 7.33 6.35 8.87
N VAL A 102 6.85 5.99 7.66
CA VAL A 102 5.43 6.01 7.29
C VAL A 102 4.64 4.98 8.10
N ALA A 103 5.17 3.77 8.26
CA ALA A 103 4.54 2.72 9.07
C ALA A 103 4.40 3.16 10.54
N LYS A 104 5.46 3.71 11.14
CA LYS A 104 5.42 4.29 12.50
C LYS A 104 4.42 5.44 12.62
N LYS A 105 4.21 6.23 11.58
CA LYS A 105 3.31 7.39 11.61
C LYS A 105 1.83 7.02 11.46
N TYR A 106 1.49 6.10 10.55
CA TYR A 106 0.11 5.86 10.15
C TYR A 106 -0.47 4.53 10.62
N VAL A 107 0.35 3.54 10.95
CA VAL A 107 -0.13 2.19 11.30
C VAL A 107 -0.16 1.95 12.81
N SER A 108 0.56 2.77 13.60
CA SER A 108 0.82 2.51 15.01
C SER A 108 -0.28 2.94 15.99
N LYS A 109 -1.24 3.78 15.59
CA LYS A 109 -2.06 4.53 16.55
C LYS A 109 -3.36 3.86 16.97
N ASP A 110 -4.12 3.26 16.06
CA ASP A 110 -5.38 2.57 16.39
C ASP A 110 -5.67 1.52 15.32
N LYS A 111 -6.04 0.30 15.72
CA LYS A 111 -6.39 -0.79 14.79
C LYS A 111 -7.78 -1.33 15.12
N VAL A 112 -8.59 -1.50 14.08
CA VAL A 112 -9.87 -2.20 14.15
C VAL A 112 -9.66 -3.59 13.59
N ILE A 113 -9.97 -4.61 14.38
CA ILE A 113 -9.94 -6.01 13.95
C ILE A 113 -11.40 -6.46 13.86
N GLY A 114 -11.88 -6.67 12.64
CA GLY A 114 -13.18 -7.24 12.37
C GLY A 114 -13.02 -8.70 11.96
N MET A 115 -13.73 -9.61 12.64
CA MET A 115 -13.79 -11.02 12.28
C MET A 115 -15.23 -11.34 11.89
N LEU A 116 -15.44 -11.79 10.66
CA LEU A 116 -16.74 -12.25 10.19
C LEU A 116 -16.80 -13.77 10.39
N MET A 117 -17.65 -14.21 11.31
CA MET A 117 -17.92 -15.63 11.56
C MET A 117 -19.12 -16.08 10.72
N PRO A 118 -19.18 -17.35 10.28
CA PRO A 118 -20.36 -17.90 9.62
C PRO A 118 -21.59 -17.83 10.53
N GLU A 119 -22.78 -17.66 9.94
CA GLU A 119 -24.06 -17.79 10.66
C GLU A 119 -24.23 -19.23 11.17
N GLU A 120 -24.82 -19.39 12.36
CA GLU A 120 -25.17 -20.72 12.92
C GLU A 120 -26.18 -21.47 12.05
#